data_AF-A0A6H2ZY99-F1
#
_entry.id   AF-A0A6H2ZY99-F1
#
_cell.length_a   1.000
_cell.length_b   1.000
_cell.length_c   1.000
_cell.angle_alpha   90.00
_cell.angle_beta   90.00
_cell.angle_gamma   90.00
#
_symmetry.space_group_name_H-M   'P 1'
#
loop_
_entity.id
_entity.type
_entity.pdbx_description
1 polymer ?
#
loop_
_entity_poly.entity_id
_entity_poly.type
_entity_poly.pdbx_seq_one_letter_code
_entity_poly.pdbx_strand_id
1 'polypeptide(L)' 'MGEFTPISTVEELAKLNDEEIIEGYRSGYKGDPEPDSTKSKSFWHGYRNGLVDSGRWKGDEHQTALARDCIAHGIFKPRH' A
#
# COMPACT_ATOMS: atom_id res chain seq x y z
N MET A 1 -4.34 3.12 -20.40
CA MET A 1 -4.55 2.62 -19.03
C MET A 1 -3.51 3.30 -18.17
N GLY A 2 -3.91 4.10 -17.18
CA GLY A 2 -2.97 4.81 -16.32
C GLY A 2 -2.25 3.79 -15.46
N GLU A 3 -0.96 3.61 -15.71
CA GLU A 3 -0.09 2.74 -14.92
C GLU A 3 -0.09 3.23 -13.47
N PHE A 4 -0.43 2.36 -12.53
CA PHE A 4 -0.35 2.68 -11.11
C PHE A 4 1.09 3.05 -10.78
N THR A 5 1.34 4.29 -10.34
CA THR A 5 2.65 4.69 -9.81
C THR A 5 2.69 4.36 -8.31
N PRO A 6 3.49 3.38 -7.88
CA PRO A 6 3.63 3.04 -6.48
C PRO A 6 4.30 4.16 -5.69
N ILE A 7 3.86 4.34 -4.45
CA ILE A 7 4.51 5.25 -3.50
C ILE A 7 5.71 4.57 -2.84
N SER A 8 6.76 5.33 -2.57
CA SER A 8 8.00 4.81 -1.98
C SER A 8 8.52 5.63 -0.80
N THR A 9 7.87 6.75 -0.45
CA THR A 9 8.29 7.61 0.67
C THR A 9 7.17 7.93 1.66
N VAL A 10 7.55 8.28 2.88
CA VAL A 10 6.67 8.72 3.97
C VAL A 10 5.91 10.01 3.60
N GLU A 11 6.54 10.92 2.86
CA GLU A 11 5.89 12.16 2.40
C GLU A 11 4.76 11.89 1.41
N GLU A 12 4.89 10.85 0.58
CA GLU A 12 3.82 10.41 -0.31
C GLU A 12 2.73 9.70 0.48
N LEU A 13 3.11 8.85 1.43
CA LEU A 13 2.17 8.16 2.33
C LEU A 13 1.30 9.16 3.10
N ALA A 14 1.89 10.24 3.62
CA ALA A 14 1.18 11.27 4.38
C ALA A 14 0.14 12.07 3.58
N LYS A 15 0.15 11.98 2.24
CA LYS A 15 -0.81 12.64 1.35
C LYS A 15 -1.98 11.74 0.96
N LEU A 16 -1.93 10.46 1.34
CA LEU A 16 -2.98 9.51 1.01
C LEU A 16 -4.20 9.71 1.91
N ASN A 17 -5.36 9.29 1.40
CA ASN A 17 -6.60 9.27 2.16
C ASN A 17 -6.72 7.94 2.92
N ASP A 18 -6.78 8.01 4.25
CA ASP A 18 -6.85 6.83 5.11
C ASP A 18 -8.11 5.98 4.89
N GLU A 19 -9.26 6.60 4.60
CA GLU A 19 -10.51 5.86 4.37
C GLU A 19 -10.41 5.00 3.11
N GLU A 20 -9.86 5.56 2.04
CA GLU A 20 -9.61 4.84 0.79
C GLU A 20 -8.53 3.76 0.95
N ILE A 21 -7.49 4.01 1.76
CA ILE A 21 -6.49 2.99 2.12
C ILE A 21 -7.18 1.80 2.81
N ILE A 22 -8.06 2.07 3.78
CA ILE A 22 -8.77 1.02 4.51
C ILE A 22 -9.70 0.24 3.57
N GLU A 23 -10.41 0.93 2.67
CA GLU A 23 -11.26 0.29 1.66
C GLU A 23 -10.44 -0.63 0.75
N GLY A 24 -9.34 -0.11 0.19
CA GLY A 24 -8.42 -0.87 -0.64
C GLY A 24 -7.86 -2.08 0.10
N TYR A 25 -7.38 -1.88 1.33
CA TYR A 25 -6.82 -2.95 2.16
C TYR A 25 -7.80 -4.12 2.34
N ARG A 26 -9.06 -3.82 2.68
CA ARG A 26 -10.09 -4.85 2.84
C ARG A 26 -10.34 -5.62 1.54
N SER A 27 -10.31 -4.93 0.40
CA SER A 27 -10.50 -5.54 -0.92
C SER A 27 -9.35 -6.48 -1.28
N GLY A 28 -8.10 -6.02 -1.11
CA GLY A 28 -6.90 -6.83 -1.35
C GLY A 28 -6.79 -8.01 -0.39
N TYR A 29 -7.15 -7.83 0.88
CA TYR A 29 -7.13 -8.90 1.88
C TYR A 29 -8.15 -10.02 1.56
N LYS A 30 -9.31 -9.66 1.02
CA LYS A 30 -10.30 -10.63 0.51
C LYS A 30 -9.83 -11.34 -0.75
N GLY A 31 -8.94 -10.71 -1.53
CA GLY A 31 -8.51 -11.18 -2.83
C GLY A 31 -9.53 -10.86 -3.93
N ASP A 32 -10.18 -9.69 -3.85
CA ASP A 32 -10.98 -9.15 -4.94
C ASP A 32 -10.13 -8.95 -6.20
N PRO A 33 -10.74 -8.80 -7.40
CA PRO A 33 -10.01 -8.52 -8.62
C PRO A 33 -9.15 -7.26 -8.53
N GLU A 34 -8.12 -7.21 -9.38
CA GLU A 34 -7.24 -6.06 -9.48
C GLU A 34 -8.05 -4.77 -9.74
N PRO A 35 -7.76 -3.68 -9.01
CA PRO A 35 -8.45 -2.41 -9.19
C PRO A 35 -8.21 -1.88 -10.60
N ASP A 36 -9.19 -1.14 -11.14
CA ASP A 36 -8.99 -0.45 -12.42
C ASP A 36 -8.25 0.89 -12.24
N SER A 37 -7.97 1.56 -13.37
CA SER A 37 -7.31 2.88 -13.36
C SER A 37 -8.19 4.03 -12.84
N THR A 38 -9.44 3.78 -12.45
CA THR A 38 -10.32 4.79 -11.83
C THR A 38 -10.12 4.89 -10.32
N LYS A 39 -9.46 3.88 -9.72
CA LYS A 39 -9.16 3.87 -8.29
C LYS A 39 -8.00 4.79 -7.94
N SER A 40 -8.12 5.44 -6.79
CA SER A 40 -7.13 6.39 -6.30
C SER A 40 -5.81 5.69 -5.91
N LYS A 41 -4.73 6.48 -5.80
CA LYS A 41 -3.45 6.00 -5.25
C LYS A 41 -3.61 5.43 -3.84
N SER A 42 -4.46 6.05 -3.02
CA SER A 42 -4.76 5.60 -1.65
C SER A 42 -5.34 4.19 -1.63
N PHE A 43 -6.34 3.94 -2.50
CA PHE A 43 -6.96 2.63 -2.64
C PHE A 43 -5.96 1.57 -3.09
N TRP A 44 -5.18 1.88 -4.13
CA TRP A 44 -4.15 0.97 -4.62
C TRP A 44 -3.09 0.63 -3.57
N HIS A 45 -2.65 1.61 -2.80
CA HIS A 45 -1.71 1.38 -1.70
C HIS A 45 -2.29 0.39 -0.67
N GLY A 46 -3.52 0.63 -0.23
CA GLY A 46 -4.24 -0.26 0.67
C GLY A 46 -4.37 -1.68 0.10
N TYR A 47 -4.87 -1.79 -1.14
CA TYR A 47 -5.10 -3.07 -1.82
C TYR A 47 -3.84 -3.93 -1.89
N ARG A 48 -2.72 -3.32 -2.27
CA ARG A 48 -1.43 -4.02 -2.34
C ARG A 48 -0.93 -4.48 -0.97
N ASN A 49 -1.14 -3.70 0.09
CA ASN A 49 -0.81 -4.14 1.45
C ASN A 49 -1.72 -5.30 1.89
N GLY A 50 -3.02 -5.24 1.58
CA GLY A 50 -3.96 -6.32 1.89
C GLY A 50 -3.62 -7.65 1.18
N LEU A 51 -3.19 -7.59 -0.09
CA LEU A 51 -2.73 -8.78 -0.81
C LEU A 51 -1.49 -9.42 -0.17
N VAL A 52 -0.53 -8.61 0.28
CA VAL A 52 0.68 -9.09 0.96
C VAL A 52 0.33 -9.73 2.30
N ASP A 53 -0.43 -9.03 3.14
CA ASP A 53 -0.80 -9.50 4.48
C ASP A 53 -1.68 -10.76 4.44
N SER A 54 -2.47 -10.92 3.39
CA SER A 54 -3.29 -12.12 3.18
C SER A 54 -2.49 -13.31 2.59
N GLY A 55 -1.19 -13.14 2.32
CA GLY A 55 -0.31 -14.15 1.76
C GLY A 55 -0.51 -14.41 0.26
N ARG A 56 -1.28 -13.57 -0.44
CA ARG A 56 -1.57 -13.70 -1.88
C ARG A 56 -0.50 -13.06 -2.76
N TRP A 57 0.31 -12.18 -2.19
CA TRP A 57 1.38 -11.47 -2.89
C TRP A 57 2.63 -11.39 -2.02
N LYS A 58 3.82 -11.32 -2.63
CA LYS A 58 5.11 -11.27 -1.90
C LYS A 58 5.62 -9.86 -1.59
N GLY A 59 4.92 -8.83 -2.08
CA GLY A 59 5.38 -7.45 -2.05
C GLY A 59 6.39 -7.17 -3.17
N ASP A 60 6.58 -5.89 -3.51
CA ASP A 60 7.61 -5.47 -4.48
C ASP A 60 8.68 -4.56 -3.84
N GLU A 61 9.61 -4.10 -4.66
CA GLU A 61 10.69 -3.21 -4.24
C GLU A 61 10.19 -1.86 -3.71
N HIS A 62 9.06 -1.35 -4.21
CA HIS A 62 8.47 -0.11 -3.75
C HIS A 62 7.86 -0.22 -2.35
N GLN A 63 7.13 -1.31 -2.07
CA GLN A 63 6.64 -1.59 -0.72
C GLN A 63 7.81 -1.80 0.27
N THR A 64 8.89 -2.42 -0.20
CA THR A 64 10.11 -2.58 0.61
C THR A 64 10.80 -1.24 0.88
N ALA A 65 10.89 -0.37 -0.13
CA ALA A 65 11.47 0.97 -0.01
C ALA A 65 10.67 1.82 0.99
N LEU A 66 9.34 1.85 0.86
CA LEU A 66 8.47 2.56 1.79
C LEU A 66 8.60 2.03 3.23
N ALA A 67 8.66 0.70 3.42
CA ALA A 67 8.83 0.11 4.75
C ALA A 67 10.15 0.56 5.41
N ARG A 68 11.24 0.64 4.63
CA ARG A 68 12.53 1.18 5.12
C ARG A 68 12.43 2.65 5.50
N ASP A 69 11.74 3.44 4.68
CA ASP A 69 11.56 4.87 4.91
C ASP A 69 10.72 5.12 6.19
N CYS A 70 9.65 4.35 6.40
CA CYS A 70 8.87 4.38 7.63
C CYS A 70 9.69 4.08 8.90
N ILE A 71 10.68 3.17 8.80
CA ILE A 71 11.59 2.88 9.92
C ILE A 71 12.54 4.07 10.15
N ALA A 72 13.11 4.64 9.08
CA ALA A 72 14.00 5.80 9.18
C ALA A 72 13.31 7.02 9.81
N HIS A 73 12.02 7.22 9.53
CA HIS A 73 11.20 8.28 10.09
C HIS A 73 10.53 7.93 11.43
N GLY A 74 10.78 6.74 11.99
CA GLY A 74 10.23 6.31 13.28
C GLY A 74 8.72 6.05 13.30
N ILE A 75 8.09 5.93 12.13
CA ILE A 75 6.65 5.65 11.97
C ILE A 75 6.35 4.20 12.34
N PHE A 76 7.26 3.28 12.02
CA PHE A 76 7.18 1.89 12.43
C PHE A 76 8.38 1.54 13.30
N LYS A 77 8.13 1.04 14.51
CA LYS A 77 9.16 0.37 15.30
C LYS A 77 9.06 -1.13 15.03
N PRO A 78 10.12 -1.79 14.52
CA PRO A 78 10.13 -3.24 14.45
C PRO A 78 9.91 -3.77 15.88
N ARG A 79 8.95 -4.68 16.03
CA ARG A 79 8.76 -5.38 17.31
C ARG A 79 9.98 -6.26 17.54
N HIS A 80 10.78 -5.89 18.54
CA HIS A 80 11.87 -6.70 19.08
C HIS A 80 11.33 -7.97 19.74
#